data_AF-A0A2A1ZT65-F1
#
_entry.id   AF-A0A2A1ZT65-F1
#
_cell.length_a   1.000
_cell.length_b   1.000
_cell.length_c   1.000
_cell.angle_alpha   90.00
_cell.angle_beta   90.00
_cell.angle_gamma   90.00
#
_symmetry.space_group_name_H-M   'P 1'
#
loop_
_entity.id
_entity.type
_entity.pdbx_description
1 polymer ?
#
loop_
_entity_poly.entity_id
_entity_poly.type
_entity_poly.pdbx_seq_one_letter_code
_entity_poly.pdbx_strand_id
1 'polypeptide(L)'
;MKEMIEKIIEFRNNRGWEEHDTPSSLSKSIIIEAAELLENFQWSDEPLNLINVKEELADVMIYSLALAHDLGFDINEMIEEKLEKNAIKYPLKK
;
A
#
# COMPACT_ATOMS: atom_id res chain seq x y z
N MET A 1 0.56 -12.20 6.64
CA MET A 1 1.22 -10.98 6.13
C MET A 1 2.74 -11.10 6.11
N LYS A 2 3.38 -11.58 7.18
CA LYS A 2 4.85 -11.74 7.26
C LYS A 2 5.49 -12.39 6.02
N GLU A 3 5.00 -13.53 5.57
CA GLU A 3 5.52 -14.24 4.38
C GLU A 3 5.47 -13.38 3.10
N MET A 4 4.41 -12.58 2.92
CA MET A 4 4.29 -11.72 1.73
C MET A 4 5.26 -10.55 1.78
N ILE A 5 5.42 -9.94 2.96
CA ILE A 5 6.39 -8.86 3.17
C ILE A 5 7.81 -9.39 2.91
N GLU A 6 8.15 -10.56 3.44
CA GLU A 6 9.44 -11.22 3.19
C GLU A 6 9.70 -11.42 1.69
N LYS A 7 8.70 -11.89 0.93
CA LYS A 7 8.78 -12.01 -0.53
C LYS A 7 9.00 -10.67 -1.24
N ILE A 8 8.33 -9.61 -0.82
CA ILE A 8 8.49 -8.25 -1.38
C ILE A 8 9.92 -7.74 -1.12
N ILE A 9 10.39 -7.86 0.12
CA ILE A 9 11.71 -7.39 0.52
C ILE A 9 12.81 -8.21 -0.16
N GLU A 10 12.66 -9.54 -0.24
CA GLU A 10 13.60 -10.39 -0.98
C GLU A 10 13.63 -10.02 -2.47
N PHE A 11 12.48 -9.79 -3.10
CA PHE A 11 12.40 -9.38 -4.50
C PHE A 11 13.14 -8.05 -4.75
N ARG A 12 12.97 -7.09 -3.84
CA ARG A 12 13.61 -5.77 -3.88
C ARG A 12 15.13 -5.86 -3.69
N ASN A 13 15.57 -6.57 -2.65
CA ASN A 13 16.98 -6.71 -2.31
C ASN A 13 17.75 -7.47 -3.38
N ASN A 14 17.15 -8.51 -3.98
CA ASN A 14 17.74 -9.24 -5.11
C ASN A 14 17.99 -8.37 -6.36
N ARG A 15 17.43 -7.16 -6.42
CA ARG A 15 17.63 -6.18 -7.49
C ARG A 15 18.49 -4.98 -7.07
N GLY A 16 18.99 -4.97 -5.83
CA GLY A 16 19.79 -3.87 -5.29
C GLY A 16 19.03 -2.54 -5.17
N TRP A 17 17.70 -2.59 -5.07
CA TRP A 17 16.88 -1.37 -5.00
C TRP A 17 16.93 -0.67 -3.64
N GLU A 18 17.45 -1.33 -2.62
CA GLU A 18 17.64 -0.80 -1.26
C GLU A 18 18.41 0.53 -1.21
N GLU A 19 19.28 0.82 -2.18
CA GLU A 19 19.99 2.10 -2.27
C GLU A 19 19.09 3.28 -2.66
N HIS A 20 17.97 3.02 -3.32
CA HIS A 20 17.07 4.03 -3.89
C HIS A 20 15.68 4.02 -3.24
N ASP A 21 15.27 2.89 -2.66
CA ASP A 21 13.99 2.72 -1.95
C ASP A 21 14.08 3.26 -0.52
N THR A 22 14.34 4.55 -0.40
CA THR A 22 14.20 5.31 0.84
C THR A 22 12.72 5.48 1.22
N PRO A 23 12.39 5.77 2.50
CA PRO A 23 11.01 6.08 2.88
C PRO A 23 10.37 7.21 2.07
N SER A 24 11.17 8.20 1.65
CA SER A 24 10.69 9.32 0.83
C SER A 24 10.36 8.90 -0.60
N SER A 25 11.15 8.04 -1.23
CA SER A 25 10.87 7.54 -2.58
C SER A 25 9.70 6.57 -2.58
N LEU A 26 9.64 5.63 -1.63
CA LEU A 26 8.48 4.73 -1.47
C LEU A 26 7.18 5.52 -1.28
N SER A 27 7.19 6.59 -0.47
CA SER A 27 6.02 7.47 -0.31
C SER A 27 5.59 8.14 -1.62
N LYS A 28 6.54 8.47 -2.52
CA LYS A 28 6.24 9.01 -3.85
C LYS A 28 5.66 7.93 -4.75
N SER A 29 6.22 6.73 -4.74
CA SER A 29 5.68 5.60 -5.50
C SER A 29 4.23 5.31 -5.10
N ILE A 30 3.92 5.28 -3.79
CA ILE A 30 2.54 5.07 -3.30
C ILE A 30 1.54 6.05 -3.93
N ILE A 31 1.86 7.34 -4.00
CA ILE A 31 0.92 8.32 -4.59
C ILE A 31 0.86 8.23 -6.12
N ILE A 32 1.93 7.79 -6.78
CA ILE A 32 1.93 7.54 -8.22
C ILE A 32 0.99 6.38 -8.53
N GLU A 33 1.17 5.22 -7.91
CA GLU A 33 0.32 4.04 -8.19
C GLU A 33 -1.12 4.24 -7.69
N ALA A 34 -1.32 5.01 -6.62
CA ALA A 34 -2.67 5.39 -6.21
C ALA A 34 -3.37 6.29 -7.23
N ALA A 35 -2.62 7.10 -7.98
CA ALA A 35 -3.15 7.90 -9.08
C ALA A 35 -3.47 7.03 -10.30
N GLU A 36 -2.64 6.04 -10.62
CA GLU A 36 -2.91 5.05 -11.69
C GLU A 36 -4.15 4.20 -11.35
N LEU A 37 -4.28 3.79 -10.08
CA LEU A 37 -5.49 3.14 -9.58
C LEU A 37 -6.72 4.03 -9.77
N LEU A 38 -6.62 5.32 -9.42
CA LEU A 38 -7.71 6.29 -9.56
C LEU A 38 -8.11 6.50 -11.03
N GLU A 39 -7.16 6.47 -11.97
CA GLU A 39 -7.42 6.67 -13.39
C GLU A 39 -8.48 5.69 -13.93
N ASN A 40 -8.51 4.46 -13.41
CA ASN A 40 -9.51 3.44 -13.77
C ASN A 40 -10.96 3.87 -13.48
N PHE A 41 -11.16 4.83 -12.58
CA PHE A 41 -12.44 5.36 -12.13
C PHE A 41 -12.64 6.84 -12.47
N GLN A 42 -11.75 7.45 -13.26
CA GLN A 42 -11.72 8.90 -13.49
C GLN A 42 -13.03 9.47 -14.06
N TRP A 43 -13.75 8.66 -14.86
CA TRP A 43 -14.94 9.09 -15.59
C TRP A 43 -16.23 8.38 -15.15
N SER A 44 -16.13 7.41 -14.24
CA SER A 44 -17.23 6.50 -13.87
C SER A 44 -16.87 5.70 -12.62
N ASP A 45 -17.88 5.36 -11.81
CA ASP A 45 -17.72 4.44 -10.66
C ASP A 45 -17.45 2.98 -11.09
N GLU A 46 -17.85 2.62 -12.32
CA GLU A 46 -17.47 1.34 -12.94
C GLU A 46 -16.05 1.42 -13.51
N PRO A 47 -15.17 0.47 -13.17
CA PRO A 47 -13.78 0.50 -13.62
C PRO A 47 -13.68 0.24 -15.12
N LEU A 48 -12.89 1.05 -15.81
CA LEU A 48 -12.60 0.86 -17.24
C LEU A 48 -11.87 -0.46 -17.52
N ASN A 49 -11.01 -0.90 -16.59
CA ASN A 49 -10.24 -2.13 -16.69
C ASN A 49 -10.00 -2.77 -15.31
N LEU A 50 -10.72 -3.84 -14.99
CA LEU A 50 -10.59 -4.53 -13.71
C LEU A 50 -9.22 -5.23 -13.51
N ILE A 51 -8.53 -5.60 -14.59
CA ILE A 51 -7.17 -6.16 -14.51
C ILE A 51 -6.23 -5.07 -14.01
N ASN A 52 -6.30 -3.89 -14.61
CA ASN A 52 -5.47 -2.75 -14.21
C ASN A 52 -5.74 -2.32 -12.77
N VAL A 53 -7.02 -2.24 -12.36
CA VAL A 53 -7.38 -1.99 -10.95
C VAL A 53 -6.69 -2.97 -10.00
N LYS A 54 -6.61 -4.25 -10.36
CA LYS A 54 -5.97 -5.27 -9.53
C LYS A 54 -4.45 -5.08 -9.48
N GLU A 55 -3.83 -4.71 -10.59
CA GLU A 55 -2.38 -4.46 -10.69
C GLU A 55 -2.01 -3.22 -9.87
N GLU A 56 -2.65 -2.07 -10.12
CA GLU A 56 -2.35 -0.83 -9.41
C GLU A 56 -2.63 -0.91 -7.90
N LEU A 57 -3.71 -1.59 -7.51
CA LEU A 57 -3.97 -1.83 -6.09
C LEU A 57 -2.88 -2.71 -5.45
N ALA A 58 -2.35 -3.69 -6.19
CA ALA A 58 -1.24 -4.50 -5.72
C ALA A 58 0.02 -3.65 -5.56
N ASP A 59 0.32 -2.74 -6.49
CA ASP A 59 1.49 -1.87 -6.43
C ASP A 59 1.42 -0.89 -5.27
N VAL A 60 0.26 -0.26 -5.03
CA VAL A 60 0.01 0.55 -3.82
C VAL A 60 0.30 -0.26 -2.55
N MET A 61 -0.17 -1.51 -2.48
CA MET A 61 0.07 -2.37 -1.33
C MET A 61 1.54 -2.76 -1.19
N ILE A 62 2.23 -3.11 -2.28
CA ILE A 62 3.64 -3.50 -2.29
C ILE A 62 4.50 -2.36 -1.72
N TYR A 63 4.36 -1.14 -2.24
CA TYR A 63 5.13 0.01 -1.77
C TYR A 63 4.78 0.39 -0.33
N SER A 64 3.49 0.29 0.05
CA SER A 64 3.06 0.56 1.43
C SER A 64 3.65 -0.44 2.44
N LEU A 65 3.67 -1.73 2.09
CA LEU A 65 4.22 -2.79 2.94
C LEU A 65 5.75 -2.69 3.03
N ALA A 66 6.43 -2.39 1.93
CA ALA A 66 7.87 -2.14 1.93
C ALA A 66 8.23 -0.94 2.81
N LEU A 67 7.47 0.17 2.70
CA LEU A 67 7.66 1.36 3.54
C LEU A 67 7.45 1.05 5.03
N ALA A 68 6.38 0.32 5.37
CA ALA A 68 6.11 -0.07 6.76
C ALA A 68 7.23 -0.94 7.33
N HIS A 69 7.74 -1.88 6.53
CA HIS A 69 8.89 -2.71 6.90
C HIS A 69 10.14 -1.86 7.17
N ASP A 70 10.49 -0.93 6.28
CA ASP A 70 11.70 -0.11 6.42
C ASP A 70 11.64 0.87 7.61
N LEU A 71 10.42 1.28 7.99
CA LEU A 71 10.19 2.08 9.20
C LEU A 71 10.09 1.24 10.48
N GLY A 72 10.14 -0.09 10.37
CA GLY A 72 10.09 -1.01 11.51
C GLY A 72 8.70 -1.13 12.14
N PHE A 73 7.63 -0.89 11.40
CA PHE A 73 6.26 -1.01 11.89
C PHE A 73 5.77 -2.46 11.82
N ASP A 74 5.16 -2.94 12.90
CA ASP A 74 4.30 -4.14 12.81
C ASP A 74 3.00 -3.75 12.11
N ILE A 75 2.74 -4.35 10.96
CA ILE A 75 1.60 -3.99 10.12
C ILE A 75 0.26 -4.41 10.75
N ASN A 76 0.22 -5.52 11.51
CA ASN A 76 -1.03 -5.91 12.18
C ASN A 76 -1.36 -4.89 13.27
N GLU A 77 -0.38 -4.58 14.12
CA GLU A 77 -0.53 -3.61 15.21
C GLU A 77 -0.92 -2.22 14.67
N MET A 78 -0.20 -1.73 13.65
CA MET A 78 -0.48 -0.44 13.02
C MET A 78 -1.91 -0.33 12.48
N ILE A 79 -2.41 -1.41 11.84
CA ILE A 79 -3.77 -1.44 11.29
C ILE A 79 -4.80 -1.54 12.41
N GLU A 80 -4.57 -2.41 13.40
CA GLU A 80 -5.48 -2.61 14.53
C GLU A 80 -5.67 -1.31 15.33
N GLU A 81 -4.58 -0.64 15.70
CA GLU A 81 -4.64 0.67 16.35
C GLU A 81 -5.42 1.70 15.53
N LYS A 82 -5.24 1.70 14.20
CA LYS A 82 -5.94 2.65 13.33
C LYS A 82 -7.43 2.33 13.22
N LEU A 83 -7.81 1.05 13.20
CA LEU A 83 -9.21 0.61 13.21
C LEU A 83 -9.90 1.00 14.51
N GLU A 84 -9.25 0.82 15.67
CA GLU A 84 -9.78 1.26 16.96
C GLU A 84 -10.02 2.77 16.99
N LYS A 85 -9.02 3.57 16.56
CA LYS A 85 -9.12 5.03 16.43
C LYS A 85 -10.26 5.43 15.48
N ASN A 86 -10.44 4.71 14.37
CA ASN A 86 -11.50 4.96 13.40
C ASN A 86 -12.90 4.61 13.95
N ALA A 87 -13.03 3.53 14.73
CA ALA A 87 -14.30 3.14 15.35
C ALA A 87 -14.79 4.17 16.38
N ILE A 88 -13.85 4.79 17.11
CA ILE A 88 -14.15 5.93 18.01
C ILE A 88 -14.57 7.15 17.21
N LYS A 89 -13.86 7.46 16.11
CA LYS A 89 -14.15 8.63 15.26
C LYS A 89 -15.47 8.50 14.48
N TYR A 90 -15.82 7.28 14.06
CA TYR A 90 -17.00 6.96 13.25
C TYR A 90 -17.80 5.82 13.90
N PRO A 91 -18.54 6.09 14.99
CA PRO A 91 -19.30 5.06 15.67
C PRO A 91 -20.45 4.54 14.79
N LEU A 92 -20.89 3.31 15.05
CA LEU A 92 -22.08 2.76 14.41
C LEU A 92 -23.27 3.71 14.61
N LYS A 93 -23.94 4.04 13.51
CA LYS A 93 -25.24 4.73 13.59
C LYS A 93 -26.21 3.78 14.29
N LYS A 94 -26.90 4.30 15.32
CA LYS A 94 -28.00 3.58 15.97
C LYS A 94 -29.17 3.40 15.02
#